data_AF-A0A9D8QVA8-F1
#
_entry.id   AF-A0A9D8QVA8-F1
#
_cell.length_a   1.000
_cell.length_b   1.000
_cell.length_c   1.000
_cell.angle_alpha   90.00
_cell.angle_beta   90.00
_cell.angle_gamma   90.00
#
_symmetry.space_group_name_H-M   'P 1'
#
loop_
_entity.id
_entity.type
_entity.pdbx_description
1 polymer ?
#
loop_
_entity_poly.entity_id
_entity_poly.type
_entity_poly.pdbx_seq_one_letter_code
_entity_poly.pdbx_strand_id
1 'polypeptide(L)'
;MKSAYERALERSGGALNELSPEKKKEIAELDVLCRSKIAEAEITAENKMKNMDPEKIDEFREALANEIRSIRDRYEAKKQAVRDRR
;
A
#
# COMPACT_ATOMS: atom_id res chain seq x y z
N MET A 1 22.42 -31.48 -1.49
CA MET A 1 21.75 -30.97 -0.27
C MET A 1 20.60 -30.11 -0.76
N LYS A 2 19.33 -30.52 -0.57
CA LYS A 2 18.17 -29.76 -1.08
C LYS A 2 18.01 -28.44 -0.32
N SER A 3 17.74 -27.34 -1.03
CA SER A 3 17.52 -26.02 -0.44
C SER A 3 16.26 -26.02 0.44
N ALA A 4 16.23 -25.15 1.46
CA ALA A 4 15.04 -24.95 2.30
C ALA A 4 13.80 -24.61 1.46
N TYR A 5 14.01 -23.93 0.32
CA TYR A 5 12.98 -23.61 -0.67
C TYR A 5 12.38 -24.86 -1.34
N GLU A 6 13.23 -25.78 -1.80
CA GLU A 6 12.80 -27.03 -2.44
C GLU A 6 12.04 -27.94 -1.46
N ARG A 7 12.48 -27.99 -0.19
CA ARG A 7 11.75 -28.75 0.85
C ARG A 7 10.38 -28.16 1.17
N ALA A 8 10.25 -26.83 1.12
CA ALA A 8 8.97 -26.16 1.35
C ALA A 8 7.98 -26.44 0.20
N LEU A 9 8.47 -26.43 -1.04
CA LEU A 9 7.71 -26.79 -2.24
C LEU A 9 7.23 -28.25 -2.25
N GLU A 10 8.09 -29.19 -1.84
CA GLU A 10 7.68 -30.60 -1.70
C GLU A 10 6.62 -30.79 -0.61
N ARG A 11 6.70 -30.03 0.51
CA ARG A 11 5.70 -30.08 1.57
C ARG A 11 4.35 -29.45 1.19
N SER A 12 4.35 -28.45 0.30
CA SER A 12 3.11 -27.79 -0.16
C SER A 12 2.48 -28.46 -1.40
N GLY A 13 3.02 -29.59 -1.87
CA GLY A 13 2.49 -30.31 -3.03
C GLY A 13 2.80 -29.62 -4.37
N GLY A 14 3.88 -28.85 -4.46
CA GLY A 14 4.28 -28.16 -5.68
C GLY A 14 3.50 -26.86 -5.98
N ALA A 15 2.40 -26.62 -5.27
CA ALA A 15 1.70 -25.34 -5.32
C ALA A 15 2.30 -24.42 -4.25
N LEU A 16 3.27 -23.60 -4.63
CA LEU A 16 3.37 -22.31 -3.98
C LEU A 16 2.06 -21.59 -4.33
N ASN A 17 1.38 -20.99 -3.35
CA ASN A 17 0.26 -20.07 -3.58
C ASN A 17 0.78 -18.81 -4.29
N GLU A 18 1.39 -18.98 -5.46
CA GLU A 18 1.89 -17.91 -6.28
C GLU A 18 0.67 -17.18 -6.84
N LEU A 19 0.53 -15.92 -6.45
CA LEU A 19 -0.40 -15.02 -7.09
C LEU A 19 -0.17 -15.08 -8.60
N SER A 20 -1.25 -15.21 -9.36
CA SER A 20 -1.19 -15.19 -10.82
C SER A 20 -0.46 -13.92 -11.28
N PRO A 21 0.26 -13.95 -12.42
CA PRO A 21 0.94 -12.77 -12.94
C PRO A 21 0.01 -11.56 -13.08
N GLU A 22 -1.27 -11.80 -13.37
CA GLU A 22 -2.33 -10.78 -13.41
C GLU A 22 -2.60 -10.17 -12.02
N LYS A 23 -2.77 -10.99 -10.98
CA LYS A 23 -2.93 -10.51 -9.59
C LYS A 23 -1.70 -9.73 -9.11
N LYS A 24 -0.49 -10.19 -9.46
CA LYS A 24 0.76 -9.48 -9.15
C LYS A 24 0.80 -8.10 -9.82
N LYS A 25 0.41 -8.01 -11.09
CA LYS A 25 0.34 -6.75 -11.83
C LYS A 25 -0.68 -5.79 -11.22
N GLU A 26 -1.90 -6.26 -10.94
CA GLU A 26 -2.96 -5.45 -10.35
C GLU A 26 -2.55 -4.89 -8.97
N ILE A 27 -1.90 -5.71 -8.14
CA ILE A 27 -1.35 -5.26 -6.84
C ILE A 27 -0.25 -4.21 -7.03
N ALA A 28 0.62 -4.35 -8.04
CA ALA A 28 1.67 -3.38 -8.33
C ALA A 28 1.07 -2.03 -8.80
N GLU A 29 0.05 -2.07 -9.65
CA GLU A 29 -0.68 -0.88 -10.08
C GLU A 29 -1.38 -0.19 -8.92
N LEU A 30 -2.00 -0.95 -8.00
CA LEU A 30 -2.58 -0.41 -6.77
C LEU A 30 -1.53 0.25 -5.87
N ASP A 31 -0.31 -0.29 -5.79
CA ASP A 31 0.77 0.30 -4.98
C ASP A 31 1.24 1.63 -5.58
N VAL A 32 1.42 1.69 -6.90
CA VAL A 32 1.75 2.93 -7.61
C VAL A 32 0.67 3.98 -7.40
N LEU A 33 -0.61 3.62 -7.57
CA LEU A 33 -1.73 4.51 -7.34
C LEU A 33 -1.79 5.02 -5.90
N CYS A 34 -1.54 4.14 -4.92
CA CYS A 34 -1.50 4.53 -3.51
C CYS A 34 -0.38 5.55 -3.26
N ARG A 35 0.83 5.33 -3.79
CA ARG A 35 1.96 6.27 -3.65
C ARG A 35 1.67 7.60 -4.31
N SER A 36 1.13 7.60 -5.53
CA SER A 36 0.74 8.82 -6.23
C SER A 36 -0.28 9.62 -5.42
N LYS A 37 -1.28 8.94 -4.82
CA LYS A 37 -2.30 9.62 -4.03
C LYS A 37 -1.76 10.22 -2.73
N ILE A 38 -0.84 9.52 -2.07
CA ILE A 38 -0.14 10.03 -0.88
C ILE A 38 0.70 11.25 -1.25
N ALA A 39 1.49 11.17 -2.32
CA ALA A 39 2.32 12.28 -2.77
C ALA A 39 1.49 13.52 -3.13
N GLU A 40 0.36 13.34 -3.82
CA GLU A 40 -0.58 14.44 -4.12
C GLU A 40 -1.12 15.10 -2.84
N ALA A 41 -1.50 14.30 -1.84
CA ALA A 41 -1.97 14.79 -0.55
C ALA A 41 -0.87 15.56 0.20
N GLU A 42 0.35 15.03 0.23
CA GLU A 42 1.51 15.68 0.86
C GLU A 42 1.85 17.02 0.20
N ILE A 43 1.95 17.06 -1.14
CA ILE A 43 2.24 18.30 -1.88
C ILE A 43 1.15 19.35 -1.66
N THR A 44 -0.12 18.93 -1.67
CA THR A 44 -1.25 19.83 -1.44
C THR A 44 -1.22 20.39 -0.02
N ALA A 45 -0.93 19.53 0.96
CA ALA A 45 -0.85 19.92 2.36
C ALA A 45 0.34 20.85 2.62
N GLU A 46 1.52 20.56 2.07
CA GLU A 46 2.70 21.42 2.18
C GLU A 46 2.41 22.84 1.64
N ASN A 47 1.75 22.94 0.48
CA ASN A 47 1.39 24.24 -0.08
C ASN A 47 0.37 25.00 0.77
N LYS A 48 -0.54 24.31 1.46
CA LYS A 48 -1.46 24.93 2.42
C LYS A 48 -0.74 25.39 3.69
N MET A 49 0.19 24.57 4.20
CA MET A 49 0.96 24.89 5.41
C MET A 49 1.83 26.13 5.24
N LYS A 50 2.32 26.43 4.04
CA LYS A 50 3.11 27.66 3.74
C LYS A 50 2.38 28.96 4.09
N ASN A 51 1.05 28.96 4.08
CA ASN A 51 0.22 30.14 4.36
C ASN A 51 -0.62 29.98 5.64
N MET A 52 -0.33 28.97 6.46
CA MET A 52 -1.11 28.63 7.65
C MET A 52 -0.44 29.18 8.91
N ASP A 53 -1.25 29.50 9.92
CA ASP A 53 -0.75 29.89 11.24
C ASP A 53 0.08 28.75 11.84
N PRO A 54 1.27 29.02 12.41
CA PRO A 54 2.15 27.99 12.95
C PRO A 54 1.49 27.14 14.05
N GLU A 55 0.55 27.71 14.80
CA GLU A 55 -0.20 27.00 15.84
C GLU A 55 -1.16 25.94 15.26
N LYS A 56 -1.67 26.14 14.04
CA LYS A 56 -2.57 25.20 13.35
C LYS A 56 -1.84 24.19 12.48
N ILE A 57 -0.54 24.38 12.24
CA ILE A 57 0.25 23.49 11.41
C ILE A 57 0.34 22.09 12.04
N ASP A 58 0.56 21.98 13.36
CA ASP A 58 0.63 20.68 14.02
C ASP A 58 -0.69 19.91 13.96
N GLU A 59 -1.82 20.55 14.27
CA GLU A 59 -3.15 19.95 14.12
C GLU A 59 -3.42 19.50 12.67
N PHE A 60 -3.02 20.33 11.70
CA PHE A 60 -3.18 20.02 10.29
C PHE A 60 -2.26 18.87 9.82
N ARG A 61 -1.05 18.74 10.40
CA ARG A 61 -0.15 17.60 10.15
C ARG A 61 -0.71 16.31 10.73
N GLU A 62 -1.33 16.34 11.90
CA GLU A 62 -2.01 15.18 12.46
C GLU A 62 -3.21 14.76 11.59
N ALA A 63 -4.00 15.72 11.11
CA ALA A 63 -5.09 15.46 10.18
C ALA A 63 -4.58 14.83 8.87
N LEU A 64 -3.49 15.35 8.30
CA LEU A 64 -2.84 14.79 7.12
C LEU A 64 -2.35 13.36 7.37
N ALA A 65 -1.73 13.08 8.51
CA ALA A 65 -1.24 11.74 8.86
C ALA A 65 -2.40 10.73 8.95
N ASN A 66 -3.53 11.13 9.52
CA ASN A 66 -4.74 10.31 9.55
C ASN A 66 -5.32 10.07 8.15
N GLU A 67 -5.32 11.08 7.29
CA GLU A 67 -5.76 10.93 5.90
C GLU A 67 -4.86 9.98 5.11
N ILE A 68 -3.53 10.11 5.24
CA ILE A 68 -2.56 9.19 4.63
C ILE A 68 -2.78 7.76 5.13
N ARG A 69 -3.03 7.56 6.42
CA ARG A 69 -3.36 6.24 6.98
C ARG A 69 -4.63 5.67 6.36
N SER A 70 -5.69 6.45 6.28
CA SER A 70 -6.95 6.05 5.64
C SER A 70 -6.77 5.67 4.16
N ILE A 71 -5.94 6.43 3.42
CA ILE A 71 -5.59 6.08 2.04
C ILE A 71 -4.90 4.71 2.02
N ARG A 72 -3.87 4.49 2.84
CA ARG A 72 -3.16 3.20 2.90
C ARG A 72 -4.09 2.04 3.23
N ASP A 73 -4.97 2.21 4.21
CA ASP A 73 -5.91 1.16 4.63
C ASP A 73 -6.88 0.79 3.49
N ARG A 74 -7.39 1.78 2.76
CA ARG A 74 -8.26 1.54 1.59
C ARG A 74 -7.54 0.76 0.49
N TYR A 75 -6.28 1.09 0.22
CA TYR A 75 -5.50 0.39 -0.81
C TYR A 75 -5.02 -0.99 -0.34
N GLU A 76 -4.74 -1.19 0.95
CA GLU A 76 -4.45 -2.51 1.50
C GLU A 76 -5.68 -3.43 1.43
N ALA A 77 -6.87 -2.92 1.77
CA ALA A 77 -8.12 -3.67 1.61
C ALA A 77 -8.36 -4.06 0.14
N LYS A 78 -8.06 -3.17 -0.82
CA LYS A 78 -8.11 -3.50 -2.25
C LYS A 78 -7.11 -4.59 -2.61
N LYS A 79 -5.84 -4.47 -2.21
CA LYS A 79 -4.82 -5.50 -2.46
C LYS A 79 -5.25 -6.85 -1.87
N GLN A 80 -5.85 -6.86 -0.69
CA GLN A 80 -6.37 -8.07 -0.08
C GLN A 80 -7.52 -8.68 -0.88
N ALA A 81 -8.45 -7.87 -1.39
CA ALA A 81 -9.50 -8.34 -2.29
C ALA A 81 -8.93 -8.96 -3.58
N VAL A 82 -7.85 -8.40 -4.14
CA VAL A 82 -7.15 -9.00 -5.30
C VAL A 82 -6.54 -10.36 -4.96
N ARG A 83 -5.97 -10.49 -3.76
CA ARG A 83 -5.39 -11.75 -3.26
C ARG A 83 -6.47 -12.82 -3.04
N ASP A 84 -7.60 -12.44 -2.48
CA ASP A 84 -8.69 -13.35 -2.10
C ASP A 84 -9.66 -13.66 -3.25
N ARG A 85 -9.65 -12.88 -4.33
CA ARG A 85 -10.36 -13.20 -5.57
C ARG A 85 -9.85 -14.55 -6.07
N ARG A 86 -10.72 -15.56 -6.17
CA ARG A 86 -10.36 -16.89 -6.68
C ARG A 86 -10.01 -16.80 -8.17
#